data_AF-W6ZME2-F1
#
_entry.id   AF-W6ZME2-F1
#
_cell.length_a   1.000
_cell.length_b   1.000
_cell.length_c   1.000
_cell.angle_alpha   90.00
_cell.angle_beta   90.00
_cell.angle_gamma   90.00
#
_symmetry.space_group_name_H-M   'P 1'
#
loop_
_entity.id
_entity.type
_entity.pdbx_description
1 polymer ?
#
loop_
_entity_poly.entity_id
_entity_poly.type
_entity_poly.pdbx_seq_one_letter_code
_entity_poly.pdbx_strand_id
1 'polypeptide(L)'
;TISDDVELYSSLTRFDTPEAEALCENIEYRLQNEPVNEVDVQSIWTFQSPDWIDAVLCNIVKFNVLNMQPTGGYIAMFIETELLQYHDRGAARVVDMYERH
;
A
#
# COMPACT_ATOMS: atom_id res chain seq x y z
N THR A 1 -3.50 13.56 -5.01
CA THR A 1 -2.72 12.97 -3.88
C THR A 1 -1.93 11.79 -4.41
N ILE A 2 -1.17 11.04 -3.61
CA ILE A 2 -0.58 9.79 -4.12
C ILE A 2 -1.71 8.77 -4.35
N SER A 3 -2.75 8.79 -3.50
CA SER A 3 -3.94 7.96 -3.67
C SER A 3 -4.66 8.16 -5.01
N ASP A 4 -4.80 9.40 -5.50
CA ASP A 4 -5.45 9.69 -6.78
C ASP A 4 -4.66 9.09 -7.96
N ASP A 5 -3.33 9.15 -7.89
CA ASP A 5 -2.45 8.59 -8.92
C ASP A 5 -2.53 7.05 -8.91
N VAL A 6 -2.62 6.44 -7.73
CA VAL A 6 -2.82 4.99 -7.58
C VAL A 6 -4.17 4.55 -8.16
N GLU A 7 -5.24 5.32 -7.93
CA GLU A 7 -6.55 5.03 -8.51
C GLU A 7 -6.51 5.13 -10.05
N LEU A 8 -5.90 6.19 -10.57
CA LEU A 8 -5.69 6.35 -12.01
C LEU A 8 -4.85 5.20 -12.58
N TYR A 9 -3.75 4.82 -11.94
CA TYR A 9 -2.91 3.71 -12.35
C TYR A 9 -3.70 2.39 -12.36
N SER A 10 -4.51 2.13 -11.34
CA SER A 10 -5.37 0.94 -11.28
C SER A 10 -6.36 0.85 -12.46
N SER A 11 -6.80 1.99 -12.98
CA SER A 11 -7.67 2.06 -14.16
C SER A 11 -6.93 1.82 -15.48
N LEU A 12 -5.64 2.17 -15.54
CA LEU A 12 -4.80 2.10 -16.74
C LEU A 12 -4.04 0.78 -16.90
N THR A 13 -3.71 0.08 -15.79
CA THR A 13 -2.98 -1.20 -15.79
C THR A 13 -3.60 -2.30 -16.66
N ARG A 14 -4.88 -2.17 -17.04
CA ARG A 14 -5.54 -3.11 -17.97
C ARG A 14 -5.03 -3.02 -19.42
N PHE A 15 -4.30 -1.97 -19.76
CA PHE A 15 -3.98 -1.63 -21.15
C PHE A 15 -2.48 -1.60 -21.46
N ASP A 16 -1.62 -1.89 -20.48
CA ASP A 16 -0.15 -1.95 -20.61
C ASP A 16 0.41 -0.80 -21.46
N THR A 17 0.05 0.42 -21.08
CA THR A 17 0.35 1.62 -21.85
C THR A 17 1.56 2.38 -21.28
N PRO A 18 2.32 3.11 -22.12
CA PRO A 18 3.42 3.95 -21.65
C PRO A 18 3.01 4.96 -20.58
N GLU A 19 1.76 5.41 -20.60
CA GLU A 19 1.20 6.30 -19.58
C GLU A 19 1.07 5.61 -18.22
N ALA A 20 0.77 4.30 -18.18
CA ALA A 20 0.73 3.53 -16.94
C ALA A 20 2.15 3.38 -16.35
N GLU A 21 3.15 3.09 -17.18
CA GLU A 21 4.56 3.02 -16.74
C GLU A 21 5.03 4.36 -16.16
N ALA A 22 4.81 5.46 -16.89
CA ALA A 22 5.19 6.79 -16.42
C ALA A 22 4.49 7.17 -15.10
N LEU A 23 3.24 6.74 -14.91
CA LEU A 23 2.49 6.98 -13.67
C LEU A 23 3.02 6.11 -12.53
N CYS A 24 3.42 4.86 -12.80
CA CYS A 24 4.08 3.99 -11.82
C CYS A 24 5.38 4.63 -11.31
N GLU A 25 6.25 5.08 -12.21
CA GLU A 25 7.50 5.77 -11.85
C GLU A 25 7.24 7.05 -11.04
N ASN A 26 6.18 7.79 -11.38
CA ASN A 26 5.80 8.99 -10.63
C ASN A 26 5.37 8.64 -9.19
N ILE A 27 4.52 7.63 -9.02
CA ILE A 27 4.06 7.18 -7.70
C ILE A 27 5.26 6.76 -6.85
N GLU A 28 6.17 5.96 -7.39
CA GLU A 28 7.39 5.52 -6.69
C GLU A 28 8.29 6.69 -6.30
N TYR A 29 8.49 7.65 -7.22
CA TYR A 29 9.25 8.86 -6.94
C TYR A 29 8.63 9.66 -5.78
N ARG A 30 7.31 9.82 -5.77
CA ARG A 30 6.60 10.55 -4.71
C ARG A 30 6.66 9.82 -3.38
N LEU A 31 6.50 8.49 -3.37
CA LEU A 31 6.69 7.67 -2.18
C LEU A 31 8.11 7.75 -1.60
N GLN A 32 9.11 8.11 -2.39
CA GLN A 32 10.45 8.33 -1.86
C GLN A 32 10.65 9.75 -1.32
N ASN A 33 9.90 10.75 -1.78
CA ASN A 33 10.23 12.16 -1.59
C ASN A 33 9.18 12.98 -0.82
N GLU A 34 7.96 12.49 -0.67
CA GLU A 34 6.84 13.20 -0.04
C GLU A 34 6.24 12.38 1.10
N PRO A 35 5.92 12.97 2.27
CA PRO A 35 5.28 12.23 3.35
C PRO A 35 3.89 11.75 2.94
N VAL A 36 3.62 10.45 3.11
CA VAL A 36 2.29 9.87 2.87
C VAL A 36 1.28 10.28 3.93
N ASN A 37 0.01 10.35 3.56
CA ASN A 37 -1.11 10.44 4.51
C ASN A 37 -1.89 9.13 4.62
N GLU A 38 -2.92 9.10 5.46
CA GLU A 38 -3.77 7.92 5.69
C GLU A 38 -4.41 7.36 4.41
N VAL A 39 -4.90 8.25 3.54
CA VAL A 39 -5.57 7.85 2.30
C VAL A 39 -4.57 7.25 1.32
N ASP A 40 -3.35 7.80 1.26
CA ASP A 40 -2.27 7.24 0.43
C ASP A 40 -1.89 5.83 0.90
N VAL A 41 -1.72 5.63 2.22
CA VAL A 41 -1.42 4.32 2.82
C VAL A 41 -2.51 3.30 2.49
N GLN A 42 -3.78 3.67 2.70
CA GLN A 42 -4.90 2.77 2.45
C GLN A 42 -5.03 2.40 0.96
N SER A 43 -4.88 3.37 0.06
CA SER A 43 -4.97 3.15 -1.39
C SER A 43 -3.90 2.15 -1.87
N ILE A 44 -2.65 2.35 -1.43
CA ILE A 44 -1.53 1.48 -1.80
C ILE A 44 -1.71 0.07 -1.22
N TRP A 45 -2.13 -0.05 0.04
CA TRP A 45 -2.38 -1.35 0.65
C TRP A 45 -3.49 -2.13 -0.08
N THR A 46 -4.53 -1.42 -0.52
CA THR A 46 -5.65 -1.99 -1.28
C THR A 46 -5.20 -2.48 -2.65
N PHE A 47 -4.23 -1.80 -3.27
CA PHE A 47 -3.66 -2.23 -4.55
C PHE A 47 -2.85 -3.54 -4.45
N GLN A 48 -2.39 -3.93 -3.24
CA GLN A 48 -1.71 -5.20 -2.95
C GLN A 48 -0.40 -5.43 -3.75
N SER A 49 0.30 -4.35 -4.15
CA SER A 49 1.64 -4.45 -4.73
C SER A 49 2.68 -4.55 -3.61
N PRO A 50 3.47 -5.65 -3.51
CA PRO A 50 4.48 -5.80 -2.47
C PRO A 50 5.52 -4.67 -2.48
N ASP A 51 5.99 -4.28 -3.67
CA ASP A 51 7.02 -3.25 -3.82
C ASP A 51 6.52 -1.89 -3.32
N TRP A 52 5.25 -1.57 -3.56
CA TRP A 52 4.65 -0.31 -3.11
C TRP A 52 4.31 -0.32 -1.62
N ILE A 53 3.93 -1.48 -1.07
CA ILE A 53 3.77 -1.65 0.38
C ILE A 53 5.11 -1.39 1.09
N ASP A 54 6.20 -1.97 0.60
CA ASP A 54 7.54 -1.74 1.15
C ASP A 54 7.96 -0.28 1.05
N ALA A 55 7.67 0.38 -0.09
CA ALA A 55 7.94 1.80 -0.29
C ALA A 55 7.17 2.68 0.70
N VAL A 56 5.89 2.39 0.95
CA VAL A 56 5.07 3.11 1.94
C VAL A 56 5.60 2.94 3.35
N LEU A 57 5.99 1.72 3.74
CA LEU A 57 6.57 1.47 5.06
C LEU A 57 7.87 2.25 5.26
N CYS A 58 8.74 2.28 4.24
CA CYS A 58 9.95 3.09 4.26
C CYS A 58 9.64 4.59 4.37
N ASN A 59 8.61 5.07 3.67
CA ASN A 59 8.16 6.47 3.74
C ASN A 59 7.74 6.86 5.16
N ILE A 60 6.90 6.03 5.80
CA ILE A 60 6.38 6.27 7.15
C ILE A 60 7.53 6.47 8.14
N VAL A 61 8.57 5.62 8.05
CA VAL A 61 9.76 5.72 8.90
C VAL A 61 10.58 6.96 8.54
N LYS A 62 10.87 7.18 7.25
CA LYS A 62 11.72 8.30 6.76
C LYS A 62 11.18 9.67 7.19
N PHE A 63 9.87 9.88 7.06
CA PHE A 63 9.24 11.15 7.37
C PHE A 63 8.65 11.21 8.78
N ASN A 64 8.84 10.18 9.59
CA ASN A 64 8.31 10.08 10.95
C ASN A 64 6.77 10.35 10.99
N VAL A 65 6.05 9.81 10.00
CA VAL A 65 4.65 10.14 9.70
C VAL A 65 3.74 9.91 10.92
N LEU A 66 3.99 8.81 11.66
CA LEU A 66 3.20 8.44 12.83
C LEU A 66 3.23 9.50 13.95
N ASN A 67 4.30 10.28 14.04
CA ASN A 67 4.47 11.31 15.05
C ASN A 67 4.13 12.72 14.54
N MET A 68 4.25 12.97 13.23
CA MET A 68 4.03 14.29 12.65
C MET A 68 2.60 14.56 12.23
N GLN A 69 1.83 13.52 11.87
CA GLN A 69 0.46 13.69 11.41
C GLN A 69 -0.56 13.46 12.53
N PRO A 70 -1.66 14.25 12.59
CA PRO A 70 -2.78 13.97 13.48
C PRO A 70 -3.36 12.56 13.26
N THR A 71 -3.22 12.05 12.04
CA THR A 71 -3.67 10.73 11.58
C THR A 71 -2.66 9.62 11.82
N GLY A 72 -1.49 9.90 12.42
CA GLY A 72 -0.46 8.90 12.68
C GLY A 72 -0.97 7.69 13.49
N GLY A 73 -1.89 7.93 14.43
CA GLY A 73 -2.56 6.85 15.18
C GLY A 73 -3.44 5.96 14.30
N TYR A 74 -4.17 6.53 13.33
CA TYR A 74 -4.99 5.77 12.40
C TYR A 74 -4.12 4.92 11.47
N ILE A 75 -3.02 5.47 10.96
CA ILE A 75 -2.07 4.73 10.11
C ILE A 75 -1.49 3.52 10.86
N ALA A 76 -1.06 3.70 12.11
CA ALA A 76 -0.55 2.59 12.92
C ALA A 76 -1.60 1.49 13.12
N MET A 77 -2.80 1.87 13.54
CA MET A 77 -3.92 0.94 13.75
C MET A 77 -4.32 0.20 12.47
N PHE A 78 -4.32 0.89 11.33
CA PHE A 78 -4.61 0.29 10.03
C PHE A 78 -3.57 -0.78 9.66
N ILE A 79 -2.28 -0.45 9.76
CA ILE A 79 -1.19 -1.39 9.46
C ILE A 79 -1.26 -2.63 10.35
N GLU A 80 -1.46 -2.46 11.66
CA GLU A 80 -1.61 -3.58 12.58
C GLU A 80 -2.78 -4.49 12.19
N THR A 81 -3.92 -3.90 11.83
CA THR A 81 -5.11 -4.64 11.41
C THR A 81 -4.89 -5.41 10.11
N GLU A 82 -4.26 -4.78 9.12
CA GLU A 82 -3.99 -5.43 7.83
C GLU A 82 -2.95 -6.56 7.96
N LEU A 83 -1.93 -6.40 8.79
CA LEU A 83 -0.96 -7.46 9.07
C LEU A 83 -1.63 -8.68 9.74
N LEU A 84 -2.54 -8.45 10.70
CA LEU A 84 -3.33 -9.52 11.32
C LEU A 84 -4.18 -10.27 10.28
N GLN A 85 -4.87 -9.55 9.40
CA GLN A 85 -5.63 -10.18 8.31
C GLN A 85 -4.74 -10.98 7.35
N TYR A 86 -3.52 -10.50 7.07
CA TYR A 86 -2.56 -11.24 6.24
C TYR A 86 -2.18 -12.57 6.87
N HIS A 87 -1.94 -12.61 8.19
CA HIS A 87 -1.69 -13.84 8.92
C HIS A 87 -2.88 -14.78 8.89
N ASP A 88 -4.10 -14.28 9.08
CA ASP A 88 -5.32 -15.08 9.04
C ASP A 88 -5.62 -15.61 7.64
N ARG A 89 -5.39 -14.82 6.58
CA ARG A 89 -5.49 -15.29 5.18
C ARG A 89 -4.42 -16.33 4.86
N GLY A 90 -3.21 -16.16 5.38
CA GLY A 90 -2.14 -17.15 5.30
C GLY A 90 -2.52 -18.46 6.00
N ALA A 91 -3.09 -18.38 7.19
CA ALA A 91 -3.59 -19.52 7.95
C ALA A 91 -4.78 -20.20 7.25
N ALA A 92 -5.75 -19.45 6.75
CA ALA A 92 -6.89 -19.97 6.00
C ALA A 92 -6.44 -20.74 4.74
N ARG A 93 -5.38 -20.27 4.07
CA ARG A 93 -4.80 -20.93 2.89
C ARG A 93 -4.11 -22.26 3.25
N VAL A 94 -3.50 -22.36 4.44
CA VAL A 94 -2.94 -23.60 4.98
C VAL A 94 -4.05 -24.58 5.39
N VAL A 95 -5.12 -24.09 6.01
CA VAL A 95 -6.30 -24.90 6.38
C VAL A 95 -7.00 -25.45 5.14
N ASP A 96 -7.24 -24.63 4.10
CA ASP A 96 -7.85 -25.06 2.84
C ASP A 96 -6.97 -26.10 2.10
N MET A 97 -5.64 -26.04 2.22
CA MET A 97 -4.74 -27.08 1.70
C MET A 97 -4.86 -28.40 2.49
N TYR A 98 -5.07 -28.34 3.80
CA TYR A 98 -5.19 -29.50 4.68
C TYR A 98 -6.55 -30.19 4.55
N GLU A 99 -7.64 -29.42 4.37
CA GLU A 99 -9.00 -29.95 4.24
C GLU A 99 -9.29 -30.55 2.85
N ARG A 100 -8.46 -30.27 1.85
CA ARG A 100 -8.54 -30.86 0.50
C ARG A 100 -7.77 -32.18 0.36
N HIS A 101 -7.13 -32.67 1.42
CA HIS A 101 -6.43 -33.95 1.48
C HIS A 101 -7.02 -34.83 2.59
#